data_AF-A3P2N6-F1
#
_entry.id   AF-A3P2N6-F1
#
_cell.length_a   1.000
_cell.length_b   1.000
_cell.length_c   1.000
_cell.angle_alpha   90.00
_cell.angle_beta   90.00
_cell.angle_gamma   90.00
#
_symmetry.space_group_name_H-M   'P 1'
#
loop_
_entity.id
_entity.type
_entity.pdbx_description
1 polymer ?
#
loop_
_entity_poly.entity_id
_entity_poly.type
_entity_poly.pdbx_seq_one_letter_code
_entity_poly.pdbx_strand_id
1 'polypeptide(L)'
;MYPWIWLWAPNFYFPLSGGVDQTIQPDLFDAINSRAGNGEIERKAFQVASYGRQLGLIIEVLLDMAKKQEALSPEAKQSMERLEAIQGEIEQIKREAPTSIAADLAVRLLQLKTQNPAEFARLRAQLLGIVKDGA
;
A
#
# COMPACT_ATOMS: atom_id res chain seq x y z
N MET A 1 16.76 -10.48 29.07
CA MET A 1 15.39 -10.00 28.77
C MET A 1 14.97 -9.10 29.92
N TYR A 2 14.56 -7.86 29.64
CA TYR A 2 14.32 -6.84 30.67
C TYR A 2 12.92 -6.99 31.31
N PRO A 3 12.81 -7.17 32.63
CA PRO A 3 11.60 -7.66 33.30
C PRO A 3 10.43 -6.66 33.40
N TRP A 4 10.64 -5.39 33.04
CA TRP A 4 9.66 -4.31 33.21
C TRP A 4 8.65 -4.18 32.05
N ILE A 5 8.92 -4.77 30.90
CA ILE A 5 8.04 -4.67 29.70
C ILE A 5 6.70 -5.38 29.92
N TRP A 6 6.64 -6.36 30.82
CA TRP A 6 5.44 -7.15 31.13
C TRP A 6 4.33 -6.38 31.87
N LEU A 7 4.66 -5.27 32.53
CA LEU A 7 3.66 -4.45 33.23
C LEU A 7 2.83 -3.57 32.29
N TRP A 8 3.35 -3.29 31.08
CA TRP A 8 2.75 -2.31 30.17
C TRP A 8 1.92 -2.95 29.05
N ALA A 9 2.10 -4.24 28.77
CA ALA A 9 1.32 -4.99 27.78
C ALA A 9 1.15 -6.48 28.19
N PRO A 10 0.34 -6.80 29.23
CA PRO A 10 0.08 -8.19 29.59
C PRO A 10 -0.79 -8.85 28.51
N ASN A 11 -0.19 -9.74 27.72
CA ASN A 11 -0.95 -10.63 26.84
C ASN A 11 -1.72 -11.64 27.71
N PHE A 12 -3.04 -11.47 27.82
CA PHE A 12 -3.92 -12.40 28.52
C PHE A 12 -4.35 -13.53 27.57
N TYR A 13 -3.93 -14.76 27.86
CA TYR A 13 -4.36 -15.95 27.13
C TYR A 13 -5.38 -16.73 27.99
N PHE A 14 -6.67 -16.69 27.63
CA PHE A 14 -7.65 -17.58 28.25
C PHE A 14 -7.59 -18.97 27.62
N PRO A 15 -7.71 -20.06 28.38
CA PRO A 15 -7.50 -21.43 27.91
C PRO A 15 -8.47 -21.91 26.81
N LEU A 16 -9.55 -21.16 26.56
CA LEU A 16 -10.55 -21.44 25.52
C LEU A 16 -10.60 -20.36 24.42
N SER A 17 -9.84 -19.27 24.55
CA SER A 17 -9.66 -18.30 23.46
C SER A 17 -8.34 -18.64 22.78
N GLY A 18 -8.41 -19.21 21.57
CA GLY A 18 -7.23 -19.28 20.70
C GLY A 18 -6.55 -17.91 20.63
N GLY A 19 -5.24 -17.87 20.38
CA GLY A 19 -4.44 -16.64 20.38
C GLY A 19 -5.14 -15.55 19.56
N VAL A 20 -5.79 -14.61 20.26
CA VAL A 20 -6.41 -13.46 19.61
C VAL A 20 -5.25 -12.55 19.26
N ASP A 21 -4.86 -12.58 17.99
CA ASP A 21 -3.94 -11.59 17.45
C ASP A 21 -4.68 -10.25 17.45
N GLN A 22 -4.48 -9.48 18.52
CA GLN A 22 -5.03 -8.14 18.64
C GLN A 22 -4.22 -7.25 17.71
N THR A 23 -4.63 -7.19 16.44
CA THR A 23 -4.14 -6.19 15.51
C THR A 23 -4.62 -4.81 15.98
N ILE A 24 -3.89 -4.21 16.91
CA ILE A 24 -3.99 -2.79 17.21
C ILE A 24 -3.29 -2.09 16.04
N GLN A 25 -4.03 -1.81 14.96
CA GLN A 25 -3.59 -0.86 13.95
C GLN A 25 -4.04 0.51 14.41
N PRO A 26 -3.20 1.30 15.11
CA PRO A 26 -3.50 2.72 15.26
C PRO A 26 -3.65 3.30 13.85
N ASP A 27 -4.68 4.12 13.61
CA ASP A 27 -4.78 4.84 12.34
C ASP A 27 -3.52 5.71 12.23
N LEU A 28 -2.66 5.34 11.28
CA LEU A 28 -1.31 5.88 11.15
C LEU A 28 -1.32 7.40 10.95
N PHE A 29 -2.44 7.92 10.45
CA PHE A 29 -2.68 9.34 10.22
C PHE A 29 -3.16 10.09 11.48
N ASP A 30 -3.85 9.41 12.41
CA ASP A 30 -4.30 10.00 13.67
C ASP A 30 -3.17 10.12 14.70
N ALA A 31 -2.11 9.33 14.54
CA ALA A 31 -0.90 9.41 15.35
C ALA A 31 0.06 10.55 14.92
N ILE A 32 -0.24 11.26 13.82
CA ILE A 32 0.62 12.35 13.34
C ILE A 32 0.51 13.54 14.28
N ASN A 33 1.65 13.93 14.86
CA ASN A 33 1.74 15.13 15.68
C ASN A 33 1.32 16.36 14.87
N SER A 34 0.41 17.17 15.41
CA SER A 34 -0.10 18.38 14.74
C SER A 34 0.97 19.41 14.38
N ARG A 35 2.17 19.34 14.98
CA ARG A 35 3.35 20.14 14.61
C ARG A 35 4.16 19.56 13.45
N ALA A 36 4.05 18.26 13.19
CA ALA A 36 4.74 17.57 12.10
C ALA A 36 3.90 17.56 10.81
N GLY A 37 2.58 17.63 10.92
CA GLY A 37 1.66 17.66 9.78
C GLY A 37 0.21 17.63 10.22
N ASN A 38 -0.70 17.59 9.24
CA ASN A 38 -2.13 17.46 9.49
C ASN A 38 -2.59 16.07 9.01
N GLY A 39 -3.00 15.21 9.96
CA GLY A 39 -3.42 13.84 9.67
C GLY A 39 -4.54 13.72 8.63
N GLU A 40 -5.51 14.64 8.63
CA GLU A 40 -6.58 14.67 7.62
C GLU A 40 -6.05 14.99 6.22
N ILE A 41 -5.06 15.87 6.12
CA ILE A 41 -4.42 16.22 4.85
C ILE A 41 -3.57 15.06 4.36
N GLU A 42 -2.77 14.44 5.24
CA GLU A 42 -1.93 13.29 4.90
C GLU A 42 -2.78 12.08 4.48
N ARG A 43 -3.91 11.84 5.15
CA ARG A 43 -4.87 10.79 4.75
C ARG A 43 -5.41 11.04 3.34
N LYS A 44 -5.77 12.28 3.01
CA LYS A 44 -6.22 12.66 1.66
C LYS A 44 -5.10 12.54 0.63
N ALA A 45 -3.87 12.91 0.98
CA ALA A 45 -2.71 12.77 0.09
C ALA A 45 -2.39 11.29 -0.19
N PHE A 46 -2.48 10.44 0.84
CA PHE A 46 -2.28 8.98 0.71
C PHE A 46 -3.31 8.33 -0.22
N GLN A 47 -4.55 8.84 -0.26
CA GLN A 47 -5.58 8.38 -1.21
C GLN A 47 -5.25 8.73 -2.66
N VAL A 48 -4.49 9.80 -2.92
CA VAL A 48 -4.04 10.17 -4.26
C VAL A 48 -2.90 9.25 -4.72
N ALA A 49 -1.91 9.03 -3.86
CA ALA A 49 -0.84 8.06 -4.09
C ALA A 49 -0.21 7.64 -2.76
N SER A 50 -0.14 6.34 -2.50
CA SER A 50 0.60 5.82 -1.35
C SER A 50 2.09 6.18 -1.47
N TYR A 51 2.79 6.31 -0.33
CA TYR A 51 4.23 6.61 -0.33
C TYR A 51 5.04 5.58 -1.13
N GLY A 52 4.64 4.30 -1.10
CA GLY A 52 5.25 3.26 -1.94
C GLY A 52 5.10 3.53 -3.44
N ARG A 53 3.96 4.08 -3.89
CA ARG A 53 3.76 4.47 -5.29
C ARG A 53 4.57 5.72 -5.66
N GLN A 54 4.65 6.70 -4.77
CA GLN A 54 5.47 7.91 -4.97
C GLN A 54 6.96 7.53 -5.11
N LEU A 55 7.49 6.71 -4.21
CA LEU A 55 8.86 6.21 -4.27
C LEU A 55 9.13 5.37 -5.51
N GLY A 56 8.19 4.50 -5.90
CA GLY A 56 8.29 3.73 -7.14
C GLY A 56 8.48 4.62 -8.38
N LEU A 57 7.66 5.67 -8.52
CA LEU A 57 7.76 6.63 -9.63
C LEU A 57 9.11 7.37 -9.63
N ILE A 58 9.58 7.80 -8.45
CA ILE A 58 10.88 8.46 -8.32
C ILE A 58 12.00 7.52 -8.79
N ILE A 59 11.96 6.25 -8.37
CA ILE A 59 12.96 5.24 -8.76
C ILE A 59 12.93 5.00 -10.28
N GLU A 60 11.74 4.85 -10.88
CA GLU A 60 11.60 4.67 -12.33
C GLU A 60 12.23 5.83 -13.11
N VAL A 61 11.95 7.07 -12.71
CA VAL A 61 12.53 8.27 -13.34
C VAL A 61 14.04 8.34 -13.14
N LEU A 62 14.54 8.08 -11.93
CA LEU A 62 15.97 8.10 -11.65
C LEU A 62 16.73 7.04 -12.45
N LEU A 63 16.18 5.84 -12.58
CA LEU A 63 16.77 4.76 -13.38
C LEU A 63 16.79 5.12 -14.88
N ASP A 64 15.71 5.69 -15.41
CA ASP A 64 15.67 6.15 -16.81
C ASP A 64 16.69 7.26 -17.07
N MET A 65 16.80 8.24 -16.16
CA MET A 65 17.80 9.30 -16.24
C MET A 65 19.23 8.76 -16.17
N ALA A 66 19.50 7.84 -15.24
CA ALA A 66 20.83 7.23 -15.06
C ALA A 66 21.25 6.40 -16.29
N LYS A 67 20.31 5.67 -16.92
CA LYS A 67 20.56 4.90 -18.14
C LYS A 67 20.93 5.75 -19.35
N LYS A 68 20.44 6.99 -19.39
CA LYS A 68 20.76 7.97 -20.46
C LYS A 68 22.06 8.72 -20.23
N GLN A 69 22.70 8.54 -19.07
CA GLN A 69 23.93 9.23 -18.73
C GLN A 69 25.13 8.45 -19.25
N GLU A 70 25.96 9.08 -20.09
CA GLU A 70 27.12 8.43 -20.74
C GLU A 70 28.17 7.94 -19.73
N ALA A 71 28.31 8.64 -18.59
CA ALA A 71 29.26 8.28 -17.55
C ALA A 71 28.67 8.51 -16.16
N LEU A 72 28.52 7.42 -15.42
CA LEU A 72 28.27 7.42 -13.98
C LEU A 72 29.59 7.19 -13.24
N SER A 73 29.76 7.83 -12.08
CA SER A 73 30.86 7.50 -11.18
C SER A 73 30.76 6.03 -10.72
N PRO A 74 31.88 5.39 -10.31
CA PRO A 74 31.84 4.01 -9.78
C PRO A 74 30.83 3.83 -8.64
N GLU A 75 30.73 4.82 -7.74
CA GLU A 75 29.81 4.83 -6.60
C GLU A 75 28.35 4.96 -7.05
N ALA A 76 28.09 5.78 -8.07
CA ALA A 76 26.77 5.94 -8.66
C ALA A 76 26.33 4.66 -9.40
N LYS A 77 27.25 3.97 -10.08
CA LYS A 77 26.98 2.66 -10.70
C LYS A 77 26.59 1.62 -9.66
N GLN A 78 27.37 1.48 -8.59
CA GLN A 78 27.06 0.54 -7.51
C GLN A 78 25.71 0.87 -6.83
N SER A 79 25.41 2.15 -6.62
CA SER A 79 24.12 2.56 -6.07
C SER A 79 22.96 2.26 -7.02
N MET A 80 23.17 2.39 -8.33
CA MET A 80 22.17 2.07 -9.34
C MET A 80 21.89 0.56 -9.39
N GLU A 81 22.92 -0.30 -9.37
CA GLU A 81 22.75 -1.76 -9.31
C GLU A 81 21.93 -2.19 -8.09
N ARG A 82 22.19 -1.59 -6.93
CA ARG A 82 21.40 -1.85 -5.70
C ARG A 82 19.95 -1.39 -5.85
N LEU A 83 19.73 -0.24 -6.50
CA LEU A 83 18.40 0.30 -6.72
C LEU A 83 17.59 -0.59 -7.67
N GLU A 84 18.21 -1.10 -8.73
CA GLU A 84 17.58 -2.06 -9.65
C GLU A 84 17.24 -3.38 -8.94
N ALA A 85 18.14 -3.89 -8.07
CA ALA A 85 17.87 -5.09 -7.28
C ALA A 85 16.66 -4.90 -6.34
N ILE A 86 16.63 -3.79 -5.58
CA ILE A 86 15.52 -3.46 -4.67
C ILE A 86 14.20 -3.33 -5.46
N GLN A 87 14.22 -2.66 -6.61
CA GLN A 87 13.03 -2.54 -7.46
C GLN A 87 12.55 -3.92 -7.92
N GLY A 88 13.46 -4.80 -8.34
CA GLY A 88 13.15 -6.16 -8.76
C GLY A 88 12.49 -6.99 -7.65
N GLU A 89 13.05 -6.95 -6.43
CA GLU A 89 12.49 -7.63 -5.25
C GLU A 89 11.09 -7.12 -4.91
N ILE A 90 10.88 -5.80 -4.91
CA ILE A 90 9.56 -5.21 -4.65
C ILE A 90 8.54 -5.65 -5.71
N GLU A 91 8.92 -5.68 -6.98
CA GLU A 91 8.03 -6.16 -8.05
C GLU A 91 7.77 -7.66 -7.97
N GLN A 92 8.70 -8.46 -7.45
CA GLN A 92 8.45 -9.86 -7.15
C GLN A 92 7.44 -10.02 -6.01
N ILE A 93 7.63 -9.29 -4.90
CA ILE A 93 6.71 -9.29 -3.76
C ILE A 93 5.30 -8.87 -4.19
N LYS A 94 5.16 -7.84 -5.04
CA LYS A 94 3.86 -7.41 -5.58
C LYS A 94 3.19 -8.48 -6.44
N ARG A 95 3.97 -9.26 -7.21
CA ARG A 95 3.47 -10.35 -8.06
C ARG A 95 3.07 -11.58 -7.25
N GLU A 96 3.81 -11.88 -6.20
CA GLU A 96 3.56 -13.01 -5.30
C GLU A 96 2.49 -12.71 -4.25
N ALA A 97 2.26 -11.43 -3.93
CA ALA A 97 1.18 -11.01 -3.06
C ALA A 97 -0.16 -11.41 -3.69
N PRO A 98 -1.03 -12.13 -2.95
CA PRO A 98 -2.40 -12.34 -3.40
C PRO A 98 -3.07 -10.98 -3.45
N THR A 99 -3.14 -10.41 -4.65
CA THR A 99 -3.88 -9.17 -4.86
C THR A 99 -5.31 -9.49 -4.46
N SER A 100 -5.82 -8.83 -3.42
CA SER A 100 -7.22 -8.94 -3.07
C SER A 100 -8.01 -8.62 -4.32
N ILE A 101 -8.67 -9.62 -4.89
CA ILE A 101 -9.49 -9.48 -6.10
C ILE A 101 -10.47 -8.31 -5.92
N ALA A 102 -10.92 -8.08 -4.69
CA ALA A 102 -11.74 -6.93 -4.32
C ALA A 102 -11.03 -5.57 -4.46
N ALA A 103 -9.75 -5.47 -4.11
CA ALA A 103 -8.97 -4.24 -4.25
C ALA A 103 -8.69 -3.89 -5.73
N ASP A 104 -8.32 -4.88 -6.55
CA ASP A 104 -8.13 -4.68 -7.99
C ASP A 104 -9.47 -4.33 -8.68
N LEU A 105 -10.55 -5.02 -8.33
CA LEU A 105 -11.88 -4.73 -8.84
C LEU A 105 -12.34 -3.30 -8.47
N ALA A 106 -12.07 -2.84 -7.24
CA ALA A 106 -12.42 -1.49 -6.81
C ALA A 106 -11.70 -0.41 -7.64
N VAL A 107 -10.39 -0.59 -7.89
CA VAL A 107 -9.61 0.34 -8.72
C VAL A 107 -10.12 0.36 -10.16
N ARG A 108 -10.38 -0.82 -10.76
CA ARG A 108 -10.90 -0.92 -12.13
C ARG A 108 -12.30 -0.31 -12.27
N LEU A 109 -13.17 -0.50 -11.29
CA LEU A 109 -14.51 0.11 -11.27
C LEU A 109 -14.43 1.64 -11.20
N LEU A 110 -13.50 2.20 -10.42
CA LEU A 110 -13.27 3.64 -10.36
C LEU A 110 -12.74 4.21 -11.69
N GLN A 111 -11.82 3.51 -12.34
CA GLN A 111 -11.34 3.89 -13.67
C GLN A 111 -12.46 3.85 -14.71
N LEU A 112 -13.29 2.80 -14.70
CA LEU A 112 -14.43 2.64 -15.60
C LEU A 112 -15.46 3.77 -15.42
N LYS A 113 -15.73 4.19 -14.17
CA LYS A 113 -16.63 5.31 -13.89
C LYS A 113 -16.19 6.61 -14.56
N THR A 114 -14.88 6.86 -14.62
CA THR A 114 -14.31 8.09 -15.18
C THR A 114 -14.19 8.03 -16.70
N GLN A 115 -13.81 6.88 -17.26
CA GLN A 115 -13.54 6.72 -18.70
C GLN A 115 -14.79 6.34 -19.51
N ASN A 116 -15.71 5.57 -18.93
CA ASN A 116 -16.94 5.16 -19.58
C ASN A 116 -18.10 5.05 -18.56
N PRO A 117 -18.74 6.19 -18.22
CA PRO A 117 -19.80 6.24 -17.22
C PRO A 117 -21.02 5.36 -17.55
N ALA A 118 -21.31 5.15 -18.84
CA ALA A 118 -22.44 4.34 -19.29
C ALA A 118 -22.21 2.86 -19.00
N GLU A 119 -21.02 2.33 -19.32
CA GLU A 119 -20.67 0.94 -18.97
C GLU A 119 -20.54 0.74 -17.46
N PHE A 120 -20.04 1.75 -16.72
CA PHE A 120 -20.04 1.70 -15.27
C PHE A 120 -21.45 1.58 -14.69
N ALA A 121 -22.42 2.35 -15.20
CA ALA A 121 -23.80 2.28 -14.75
C ALA A 121 -24.43 0.90 -15.03
N ARG A 122 -24.15 0.32 -16.21
CA ARG A 122 -24.58 -1.03 -16.58
C ARG A 122 -24.01 -2.09 -15.64
N LEU A 123 -22.70 -2.04 -15.40
CA LEU A 123 -22.01 -3.00 -14.54
C LEU A 123 -22.43 -2.88 -13.07
N ARG A 124 -22.67 -1.66 -12.58
CA ARG A 124 -23.21 -1.42 -11.24
C ARG A 124 -24.59 -2.08 -11.04
N ALA A 125 -25.47 -2.00 -12.03
CA ALA A 125 -26.78 -2.63 -11.96
C ALA A 125 -26.68 -4.16 -11.90
N GLN A 126 -25.77 -4.76 -12.67
CA GLN A 126 -25.50 -6.21 -12.63
C GLN A 126 -24.95 -6.65 -11.28
N LEU A 127 -23.97 -5.93 -10.73
CA LEU A 127 -23.38 -6.24 -9.42
C LEU A 127 -24.42 -6.14 -8.29
N LEU A 128 -25.30 -5.14 -8.32
CA LEU A 128 -26.40 -5.03 -7.36
C LEU A 128 -27.41 -6.17 -7.46
N GLY A 129 -27.60 -6.76 -8.64
CA GLY A 129 -28.41 -7.97 -8.83
C GLY A 129 -27.78 -9.19 -8.16
N ILE A 130 -26.50 -9.43 -8.44
CA ILE A 130 -25.74 -10.56 -7.87
C ILE A 130 -25.73 -10.51 -6.33
N VAL A 131 -25.57 -9.32 -5.74
CA VAL A 131 -25.57 -9.14 -4.28
C VAL A 131 -26.96 -9.39 -3.66
N LYS A 132 -28.05 -9.15 -4.41
CA LYS A 132 -29.41 -9.41 -3.95
C LYS A 132 -29.81 -10.88 -4.05
N ASP A 133 -29.27 -11.62 -5.01
CA ASP A 133 -29.55 -13.05 -5.20
C ASP A 133 -28.71 -13.95 -4.27
N GLY A 134 -27.63 -13.42 -3.68
CA GLY A 134 -26.75 -14.12 -2.74
C GLY A 134 -27.01 -13.84 -1.26
N ALA A 135 -28.06 -13.08 -0.92
CA ALA A 135 -28.49 -12.77 0.46
C ALA A 135 -29.82 -13.45 0.78
#